data_AF-A0AB36NTY4-F1
#
_entry.id   AF-A0AB36NTY4-F1
#
_cell.length_a   1.000
_cell.length_b   1.000
_cell.length_c   1.000
_cell.angle_alpha   90.00
_cell.angle_beta   90.00
_cell.angle_gamma   90.00
#
_symmetry.space_group_name_H-M   'P 1'
#
loop_
_entity.id
_entity.type
_entity.pdbx_description
1 polymer ?
#
loop_
_entity_poly.entity_id
_entity_poly.type
_entity_poly.pdbx_seq_one_letter_code
_entity_poly.pdbx_strand_id
1 'polypeptide(L)'
;MAKNKTTQTETSVTDFINAVEDDTKRNDSFELITIMQKQTGFDAKMWGPSIIGFGSYHYKYASGHEGDAPLVGFSPRKDAFSFYACLTDENKEELLPNFGKHKVAKACVYFKKLADIDPEILKKMISLSVKNLNTLYPSN
;
A
#
# COMPACT_ATOMS: atom_id res chain seq x y z
N MET A 1 -23.95 -3.82 -12.64
CA MET A 1 -22.81 -4.26 -11.81
C MET A 1 -21.87 -3.07 -11.64
N ALA A 2 -21.46 -2.74 -10.43
CA ALA A 2 -20.53 -1.64 -10.20
C ALA A 2 -19.13 -2.05 -10.70
N LYS A 3 -18.56 -1.29 -11.63
CA LYS A 3 -17.18 -1.49 -12.11
C LYS A 3 -16.21 -1.29 -10.94
N ASN A 4 -15.20 -2.15 -10.81
CA ASN A 4 -14.16 -1.96 -9.80
C ASN A 4 -13.52 -0.57 -10.01
N LYS A 5 -13.50 0.24 -8.96
CA LYS A 5 -12.97 1.62 -8.99
C LYS A 5 -11.46 1.68 -8.77
N THR A 6 -10.87 0.62 -8.24
CA THR A 6 -9.45 0.52 -7.93
C THR A 6 -8.75 -0.23 -9.04
N THR A 7 -8.59 0.42 -10.20
CA THR A 7 -7.80 -0.08 -11.32
C THR A 7 -6.58 0.81 -11.51
N GLN A 8 -5.50 0.27 -12.07
CA GLN A 8 -4.36 1.08 -12.49
C GLN A 8 -4.81 2.15 -13.48
N THR A 9 -4.22 3.33 -13.40
CA THR A 9 -4.50 4.48 -14.27
C THR A 9 -3.21 5.07 -14.84
N GLU A 10 -3.33 5.87 -15.90
CA GLU A 10 -2.23 6.64 -16.49
C GLU A 10 -1.96 7.97 -15.76
N THR A 11 -2.59 8.18 -14.60
CA THR A 11 -2.39 9.40 -13.82
C THR A 11 -0.96 9.44 -13.27
N SER A 12 -0.31 10.60 -13.38
CA SER A 12 1.02 10.86 -12.84
C SER A 12 1.00 10.79 -11.30
N VAL A 13 1.80 9.88 -10.74
CA VAL A 13 2.01 9.77 -9.30
C VAL A 13 2.64 11.06 -8.74
N THR A 14 3.59 11.64 -9.47
CA THR A 14 4.28 12.86 -9.08
C THR A 14 3.32 14.05 -9.01
N ASP A 15 2.45 14.20 -10.01
CA ASP A 15 1.47 15.31 -10.00
C ASP A 15 0.44 15.13 -8.89
N PHE A 16 0.01 13.89 -8.63
CA PHE A 16 -0.88 13.58 -7.52
C PHE A 16 -0.24 13.94 -6.15
N ILE A 17 1.03 13.62 -5.94
CA ILE A 17 1.74 13.97 -4.70
C ILE A 17 1.95 15.49 -4.60
N ASN A 18 2.33 16.15 -5.69
CA ASN A 18 2.53 17.60 -5.71
C ASN A 18 1.24 18.38 -5.40
N ALA A 19 0.06 17.79 -5.63
CA ALA A 19 -1.22 18.36 -5.25
C ALA A 19 -1.58 18.19 -3.76
N VAL A 20 -0.79 17.45 -2.98
CA VAL A 20 -1.00 17.29 -1.53
C VAL A 20 -0.57 18.57 -0.80
N GLU A 21 -1.52 19.29 -0.21
CA GLU A 21 -1.30 20.60 0.44
C GLU A 21 -0.30 20.56 1.60
N ASP A 22 -0.27 19.47 2.37
CA ASP A 22 0.62 19.31 3.52
C ASP A 22 2.03 18.92 3.08
N ASP A 23 3.01 19.80 3.32
CA ASP A 23 4.41 19.60 2.92
C ASP A 23 5.06 18.37 3.57
N THR A 24 4.74 18.09 4.84
CA THR A 24 5.27 16.89 5.52
C THR A 24 4.75 15.64 4.84
N LYS A 25 3.45 15.60 4.56
CA LYS A 25 2.80 14.48 3.88
C LYS A 25 3.31 14.30 2.45
N ARG A 26 3.62 15.40 1.76
CA ARG A 26 4.20 15.37 0.42
C ARG A 26 5.60 14.76 0.44
N ASN A 27 6.46 15.23 1.34
CA ASN A 27 7.82 14.71 1.50
C ASN A 27 7.82 13.23 1.94
N ASP A 28 6.99 12.90 2.92
CA ASP A 28 6.81 11.51 3.38
C ASP A 28 6.27 10.61 2.26
N SER A 29 5.44 11.12 1.34
CA SER A 29 4.96 10.35 0.19
C SER A 29 6.08 10.00 -0.78
N PHE A 30 7.01 10.92 -1.05
CA PHE A 30 8.18 10.63 -1.90
C PHE A 30 9.14 9.64 -1.24
N GLU A 31 9.33 9.75 0.08
CA GLU A 31 10.16 8.80 0.82
C GLU A 31 9.51 7.40 0.86
N LEU A 32 8.19 7.33 1.08
CA LEU A 32 7.43 6.08 0.98
C LEU A 32 7.58 5.43 -0.39
N ILE A 33 7.47 6.21 -1.47
CA ILE A 33 7.71 5.70 -2.83
C ILE A 33 9.10 5.09 -2.93
N THR A 34 10.13 5.80 -2.49
CA THR A 34 11.52 5.32 -2.56
C THR A 34 11.70 4.00 -1.81
N ILE A 35 11.16 3.90 -0.59
CA ILE A 35 11.21 2.67 0.21
C ILE A 35 10.47 1.54 -0.49
N MET A 36 9.25 1.79 -0.97
CA MET A 36 8.38 0.78 -1.55
C MET A 36 8.89 0.30 -2.91
N GLN A 37 9.41 1.17 -3.77
CA GLN A 37 10.07 0.75 -5.02
C GLN A 37 11.27 -0.13 -4.73
N LYS A 38 12.11 0.24 -3.75
CA LYS A 38 13.29 -0.56 -3.37
C LYS A 38 12.93 -1.93 -2.81
N GLN A 39 11.87 -2.02 -2.00
CA GLN A 39 11.46 -3.30 -1.40
C GLN A 39 10.70 -4.20 -2.37
N THR A 40 9.91 -3.62 -3.27
CA THR A 40 9.05 -4.39 -4.17
C THR A 40 9.68 -4.66 -5.53
N GLY A 41 10.61 -3.82 -5.98
CA GLY A 41 11.17 -3.84 -7.33
C GLY A 41 10.25 -3.27 -8.41
N PHE A 42 9.08 -2.73 -8.05
CA PHE A 42 8.11 -2.17 -8.98
C PHE A 42 8.05 -0.65 -8.90
N ASP A 43 7.76 -0.02 -10.04
CA ASP A 43 7.45 1.41 -10.07
C ASP A 43 6.12 1.74 -9.42
N ALA A 44 6.05 2.95 -8.84
CA ALA A 44 4.80 3.49 -8.33
C ALA A 44 3.81 3.76 -9.47
N LYS A 45 2.57 3.29 -9.33
CA LYS A 45 1.47 3.59 -10.25
C LYS A 45 0.24 4.09 -9.49
N MET A 46 -0.55 4.95 -10.12
CA MET A 46 -1.84 5.38 -9.56
C MET A 46 -2.89 4.29 -9.75
N TRP A 47 -3.61 3.98 -8.67
CA TRP A 47 -4.73 3.05 -8.61
C TRP A 47 -5.99 3.78 -8.16
N GLY A 48 -6.98 3.83 -9.04
CA GLY A 48 -8.17 4.65 -8.85
C GLY A 48 -7.80 6.12 -8.58
N PRO A 49 -8.57 6.84 -7.75
CA PRO A 49 -8.41 8.30 -7.60
C PRO A 49 -7.31 8.72 -6.61
N SER A 50 -6.73 7.79 -5.84
CA SER A 50 -5.96 8.20 -4.65
C SER A 50 -4.98 7.19 -4.08
N ILE A 51 -4.87 6.00 -4.65
CA ILE A 51 -3.95 4.97 -4.14
C ILE A 51 -2.70 4.99 -5.02
N ILE A 52 -1.53 5.00 -4.39
CA ILE A 52 -0.25 4.75 -5.03
C ILE A 52 0.09 3.29 -4.73
N GLY A 53 0.14 2.46 -5.76
CA GLY A 53 0.34 1.01 -5.66
C GLY A 53 1.59 0.54 -6.39
N PHE A 54 2.09 -0.62 -5.97
CA PHE A 54 3.33 -1.23 -6.46
C PHE A 54 3.08 -2.69 -6.83
N GLY A 55 3.46 -3.04 -8.06
CA GLY A 55 3.13 -4.32 -8.66
C GLY A 55 1.63 -4.56 -8.76
N SER A 56 1.24 -5.75 -9.20
CA SER A 56 -0.17 -6.15 -9.29
C SER A 56 -0.31 -7.66 -9.18
N TYR A 57 -1.44 -8.11 -8.65
CA TYR A 57 -1.89 -9.49 -8.69
C TYR A 57 -3.33 -9.54 -9.20
N HIS A 58 -3.69 -10.67 -9.83
CA HIS A 58 -5.04 -10.94 -10.29
C HIS A 58 -5.75 -11.82 -9.27
N TYR A 59 -6.85 -11.35 -8.70
CA TYR A 59 -7.68 -12.12 -7.78
C TYR A 59 -8.91 -12.67 -8.49
N LYS A 60 -9.34 -13.88 -8.11
CA LYS A 60 -10.60 -14.48 -8.54
C LYS A 60 -11.29 -15.12 -7.35
N TYR A 61 -12.53 -14.70 -7.06
CA TYR A 61 -13.35 -15.26 -6.00
C TYR A 61 -14.21 -16.43 -6.50
N ALA A 62 -14.68 -17.25 -5.56
CA ALA A 62 -15.58 -18.38 -5.85
C ALA A 62 -16.90 -17.94 -6.53
N SER A 63 -17.33 -16.70 -6.33
CA SER A 63 -18.49 -16.10 -7.01
C SER A 63 -18.24 -15.78 -8.50
N GLY A 64 -17.02 -15.96 -9.00
CA GLY A 64 -16.61 -15.55 -10.33
C GLY A 64 -16.22 -14.06 -10.44
N HIS A 65 -16.33 -13.28 -9.36
CA HIS A 65 -15.82 -11.91 -9.35
C HIS A 65 -14.30 -11.91 -9.33
N GLU A 66 -13.69 -11.22 -10.29
CA GLU A 66 -12.24 -11.12 -10.45
C GLU A 66 -11.80 -9.70 -10.80
N GLY A 67 -10.51 -9.44 -10.67
CA GLY A 67 -9.90 -8.17 -11.00
C GLY A 67 -8.46 -8.08 -10.53
N ASP A 68 -7.88 -6.90 -10.71
CA ASP A 68 -6.49 -6.64 -10.34
C ASP A 68 -6.41 -5.72 -9.12
N ALA A 69 -5.38 -5.91 -8.32
CA ALA A 69 -5.06 -5.06 -7.18
C ALA A 69 -3.54 -4.94 -7.00
N PRO A 70 -3.05 -3.86 -6.37
CA PRO A 70 -1.62 -3.71 -6.11
C PRO A 70 -1.14 -4.69 -5.04
N LEU A 71 0.11 -5.16 -5.13
CA LEU A 71 0.71 -6.05 -4.12
C LEU A 71 0.85 -5.36 -2.76
N VAL A 72 1.11 -4.06 -2.81
CA VAL A 72 1.16 -3.16 -1.66
C VAL A 72 0.87 -1.75 -2.16
N GLY A 73 0.34 -0.88 -1.30
CA GLY A 73 0.14 0.51 -1.68
C GLY A 73 -0.11 1.42 -0.49
N PHE A 74 -0.21 2.72 -0.75
CA PHE A 74 -0.63 3.68 0.26
C PHE A 74 -1.48 4.80 -0.34
N SER A 75 -2.14 5.56 0.53
CA SER A 75 -2.88 6.76 0.15
C SER A 75 -2.63 7.88 1.18
N PRO A 76 -2.11 9.04 0.77
CA PRO A 76 -1.97 10.21 1.64
C PRO A 76 -3.33 10.89 1.83
N ARG A 77 -4.14 10.39 2.77
CA ARG A 77 -5.46 11.00 3.10
C ARG A 77 -5.27 12.26 3.94
N LYS A 78 -6.32 13.06 4.07
CA LYS A 78 -6.32 14.32 4.86
C LYS A 78 -5.73 14.12 6.27
N ASP A 79 -6.20 13.12 7.02
CA ASP A 79 -5.83 12.97 8.43
C ASP A 79 -4.67 11.99 8.70
N ALA A 80 -4.39 11.08 7.75
CA ALA A 80 -3.40 10.02 7.90
C ALA A 80 -2.98 9.42 6.55
N PHE A 81 -1.87 8.71 6.53
CA PHE A 81 -1.59 7.71 5.51
C PHE A 81 -2.44 6.47 5.75
N SER A 82 -3.03 5.94 4.68
CA SER A 82 -3.60 4.59 4.68
C SER A 82 -2.59 3.67 3.99
N PHE A 83 -2.02 2.70 4.70
CA PHE A 83 -1.11 1.70 4.16
C PHE A 83 -1.83 0.37 3.95
N TYR A 84 -1.75 -0.14 2.73
CA TYR A 84 -2.44 -1.34 2.26
C TYR A 84 -1.41 -2.46 2.05
N ALA A 85 -1.53 -3.52 2.84
CA ALA A 85 -0.68 -4.70 2.81
C ALA A 85 -1.48 -5.96 3.16
N CYS A 86 -1.14 -7.08 2.53
CA CYS A 86 -1.69 -8.39 2.81
C CYS A 86 -0.87 -9.08 3.90
N LEU A 87 -1.27 -8.88 5.16
CA LEU A 87 -0.62 -9.47 6.33
C LEU A 87 -1.53 -10.52 6.95
N THR A 88 -0.96 -11.68 7.32
CA THR A 88 -1.64 -12.65 8.18
C THR A 88 -1.81 -12.08 9.59
N ASP A 89 -2.65 -12.71 10.40
CA ASP A 89 -2.82 -12.27 11.79
C ASP A 89 -1.54 -12.48 12.61
N GLU A 90 -0.80 -13.57 12.34
CA GLU A 90 0.54 -13.79 12.91
C GLU A 90 1.53 -12.68 12.53
N ASN A 91 1.57 -12.25 11.25
CA ASN A 91 2.44 -11.15 10.83
C ASN A 91 2.10 -9.85 11.59
N LYS A 92 0.82 -9.60 11.85
CA LYS A 92 0.36 -8.41 12.56
C LYS A 92 0.75 -8.46 14.03
N GLU A 93 0.53 -9.59 14.70
CA GLU A 93 0.88 -9.79 16.11
C GLU A 93 2.39 -9.63 16.36
N GLU A 94 3.22 -10.08 15.42
CA GLU A 94 4.67 -9.95 15.52
C GLU A 94 5.16 -8.51 15.29
N LEU A 95 4.65 -7.84 14.24
CA LEU A 95 5.26 -6.60 13.74
C LEU A 95 4.66 -5.33 14.34
N LEU A 96 3.33 -5.28 14.51
CA LEU A 96 2.65 -4.05 14.91
C LEU A 96 3.03 -3.54 16.30
N PRO A 97 3.30 -4.37 17.34
CA PRO A 97 3.69 -3.87 18.65
C PRO A 97 4.91 -2.94 18.62
N ASN A 98 5.82 -3.16 17.67
CA ASN A 98 7.04 -2.39 17.51
C ASN A 98 6.96 -1.34 16.38
N PHE A 99 5.86 -1.29 15.62
CA PHE A 99 5.76 -0.46 14.42
C PHE A 99 5.74 1.06 14.70
N GLY A 100 5.36 1.48 15.91
CA GLY A 100 5.26 2.90 16.29
C GLY A 100 3.82 3.38 16.44
N LYS A 101 3.56 4.68 16.29
CA LYS A 101 2.21 5.26 16.48
C LYS A 101 1.34 5.00 15.25
N HIS A 102 0.47 4.01 15.36
CA HIS A 102 -0.40 3.60 14.28
C HIS A 102 -1.80 3.22 14.77
N LYS A 103 -2.74 3.07 13.83
CA LYS A 103 -4.06 2.50 14.05
C LYS A 103 -4.29 1.39 13.03
N VAL A 104 -4.80 0.25 13.45
CA VAL A 104 -5.15 -0.85 12.55
C VAL A 104 -6.63 -0.84 12.22
N ALA A 105 -6.95 -1.12 10.96
CA ALA A 105 -8.26 -1.52 10.50
C ALA A 105 -8.19 -2.88 9.81
N LYS A 106 -9.36 -3.37 9.37
CA LYS A 106 -9.51 -4.73 8.82
C LYS A 106 -8.53 -5.05 7.67
N ALA A 107 -8.25 -4.08 6.81
CA ALA A 107 -7.44 -4.28 5.59
C ALA A 107 -6.28 -3.26 5.43
N CYS A 108 -6.07 -2.37 6.42
CA CYS A 108 -5.06 -1.34 6.31
C CYS A 108 -4.53 -0.89 7.68
N VAL A 109 -3.35 -0.29 7.65
CA VAL A 109 -2.72 0.34 8.81
C VAL A 109 -2.66 1.84 8.54
N TYR A 110 -2.95 2.65 9.55
CA TYR A 110 -2.90 4.10 9.48
C TYR A 110 -1.77 4.65 10.33
N PHE A 111 -1.07 5.65 9.81
CA PHE A 111 -0.09 6.45 10.55
C PHE A 111 -0.13 7.90 10.05
N LYS A 112 0.32 8.86 10.86
CA LYS A 112 0.20 10.29 10.49
C LYS A 112 1.36 10.79 9.62
N LYS A 113 2.57 10.33 9.93
CA LYS A 113 3.83 10.72 9.27
C LYS A 113 4.86 9.60 9.43
N LEU A 114 5.88 9.57 8.58
CA LEU A 114 6.91 8.55 8.63
C LEU A 114 7.69 8.55 9.95
N ALA A 115 7.93 9.73 10.53
CA ALA A 115 8.64 9.85 11.81
C ALA A 115 7.90 9.21 13.01
N ASP A 116 6.62 8.86 12.84
CA ASP A 116 5.83 8.19 13.87
C ASP A 116 5.98 6.66 13.84
N ILE A 117 6.63 6.10 12.82
CA ILE A 117 6.75 4.65 12.59
C ILE A 117 8.19 4.18 12.42
N ASP A 118 8.41 2.88 12.62
CA ASP A 118 9.69 2.22 12.35
C ASP A 118 9.80 1.84 10.86
N PRO A 119 10.77 2.40 10.10
CA PRO A 119 10.94 2.12 8.69
C PRO A 119 11.41 0.68 8.40
N GLU A 120 12.12 0.01 9.31
CA GLU A 120 12.52 -1.38 9.14
C GLU A 120 11.32 -2.32 9.26
N ILE A 121 10.40 -2.02 10.16
CA ILE A 121 9.16 -2.79 10.28
C ILE A 121 8.25 -2.54 9.08
N LEU A 122 8.19 -1.30 8.56
CA LEU A 122 7.51 -1.00 7.31
C LEU A 122 8.04 -1.88 6.15
N LYS A 123 9.37 -1.94 5.99
CA LYS A 123 10.03 -2.77 4.96
C LYS A 123 9.68 -4.25 5.09
N LYS A 124 9.67 -4.78 6.32
CA LYS A 124 9.25 -6.17 6.60
C LYS A 124 7.79 -6.41 6.19
N MET A 125 6.87 -5.51 6.55
CA MET A 125 5.46 -5.62 6.16
C MET A 125 5.27 -5.59 4.64
N ILE A 126 6.02 -4.74 3.93
CA ILE A 126 5.99 -4.69 2.47
C ILE A 126 6.42 -6.03 1.86
N SER A 127 7.57 -6.56 2.29
CA SER A 127 8.11 -7.84 1.80
C SER A 127 7.16 -9.01 2.08
N LEU A 128 6.54 -9.04 3.25
CA LEU A 128 5.56 -10.06 3.62
C LEU A 128 4.29 -9.95 2.77
N SER A 129 3.80 -8.74 2.51
CA SER A 129 2.64 -8.52 1.62
C SER A 129 2.87 -9.12 0.25
N VAL A 130 4.02 -8.83 -0.37
CA VAL A 130 4.40 -9.35 -1.68
C VAL A 130 4.48 -10.88 -1.64
N LYS A 131 5.16 -11.46 -0.64
CA LYS A 131 5.29 -12.90 -0.48
C LYS A 131 3.93 -13.59 -0.31
N ASN A 132 3.08 -13.05 0.56
CA ASN A 132 1.77 -13.61 0.87
C ASN A 132 0.89 -13.60 -0.40
N LEU A 133 0.83 -12.48 -1.11
CA LEU A 133 0.02 -12.37 -2.33
C LEU A 133 0.53 -13.26 -3.46
N ASN A 134 1.84 -13.36 -3.65
CA ASN A 134 2.41 -14.29 -4.64
C ASN A 134 2.16 -15.76 -4.28
N THR A 135 1.97 -16.07 -3.00
CA THR A 135 1.61 -17.42 -2.54
C THR A 135 0.12 -17.69 -2.74
N LEU A 136 -0.75 -16.71 -2.47
CA LEU A 136 -2.19 -16.83 -2.66
C LEU A 136 -2.60 -16.80 -4.14
N TYR A 137 -1.90 -16.00 -4.94
CA TYR A 137 -2.17 -15.72 -6.35
C TYR A 137 -0.88 -15.87 -7.16
N PRO A 138 -0.38 -17.09 -7.34
CA PRO A 138 0.83 -17.32 -8.12
C PRO A 138 0.63 -16.89 -9.57
N SER A 139 1.60 -16.15 -10.11
CA SER A 139 1.69 -15.89 -11.54
C SER A 139 1.99 -17.22 -12.25
N ASN A 140 1.03 -17.73 -13.02
CA ASN A 140 1.24 -18.89 -13.90
C ASN A 140 2.26 -18.58 -15.00
#